data_AF-A0A8J5M7V8-F1
#
_entry.id   AF-A0A8J5M7V8-F1
#
_cell.length_a   1.000
_cell.length_b   1.000
_cell.length_c   1.000
_cell.angle_alpha   90.00
_cell.angle_beta   90.00
_cell.angle_gamma   90.00
#
_symmetry.space_group_name_H-M   'P 1'
#
loop_
_entity.id
_entity.type
_entity.pdbx_description
1 polymer ?
#
loop_
_entity_poly.entity_id
_entity_poly.type
_entity_poly.pdbx_seq_one_letter_code
_entity_poly.pdbx_strand_id
1 'polypeptide(L)'
;MNRIFGKKKPEAPPVNISDVGGKVDARVTDLDMKQIEKLDQELRKYREQMKKTRGPAVNSIKQRAMQTLKRKKMFEAQRDKLQAQSFNIEQAAFAIDTSRDTISTVAAMKSAAVQLKVETQKIDISELEDVQDDMADLMEDMNEIQEIMGRSYGIGDEIDEDELEAELEGLEEEWAEEEALGEDAEAAPSYLAPAQHHELPAAPSGTLDSARTARATDEFGLPVASYSS
;
A
#
# COMPACT_ATOMS: atom_id res chain seq x y z
N MET A 1 14.44 -53.45 37.14
CA MET A 1 14.43 -51.97 37.28
C MET A 1 14.08 -51.37 35.93
N ASN A 2 12.85 -50.89 35.76
CA ASN A 2 12.39 -50.31 34.50
C ASN A 2 12.86 -48.85 34.41
N ARG A 3 13.44 -48.49 33.27
CA ARG A 3 14.03 -47.16 32.99
C ARG A 3 12.92 -46.09 32.99
N ILE A 4 12.88 -45.27 34.04
CA ILE A 4 12.00 -44.09 34.19
C ILE A 4 12.76 -42.81 33.78
N PHE A 5 13.41 -42.82 32.61
CA PHE A 5 14.08 -41.62 32.10
C PHE A 5 13.60 -41.28 30.68
N GLY A 6 12.85 -40.18 30.59
CA GLY A 6 12.81 -39.32 29.42
C GLY A 6 12.11 -39.84 28.18
N LYS A 7 10.78 -39.95 28.20
CA LYS A 7 10.03 -39.75 26.94
C LYS A 7 10.25 -38.28 26.53
N LYS A 8 10.83 -38.05 25.34
CA LYS A 8 10.89 -36.70 24.74
C LYS A 8 9.49 -36.10 24.83
N LYS A 9 9.37 -34.92 25.45
CA LYS A 9 8.11 -34.16 25.46
C LYS A 9 7.66 -34.04 23.99
N PRO A 10 6.38 -34.31 23.67
CA PRO A 10 5.88 -34.08 22.32
C PRO A 10 6.19 -32.62 21.96
N GLU A 11 6.93 -32.44 20.87
CA GLU A 11 7.30 -31.13 20.37
C GLU A 11 5.98 -30.42 20.03
N ALA A 12 5.68 -29.34 20.75
CA ALA A 12 4.48 -28.56 20.48
C ALA A 12 4.58 -28.08 19.02
N PRO A 13 3.47 -28.13 18.26
CA PRO A 13 3.49 -27.66 16.88
C PRO A 13 4.03 -26.23 16.84
N PRO A 14 4.91 -25.91 15.87
CA PRO A 14 5.52 -24.59 15.77
C PRO A 14 4.41 -23.54 15.71
N VAL A 15 4.48 -22.57 16.62
CA VAL A 15 3.50 -21.48 16.68
C VAL A 15 3.79 -20.54 15.51
N ASN A 16 2.86 -20.46 14.56
CA ASN A 16 2.94 -19.50 13.47
C ASN A 16 2.52 -18.11 13.99
N ILE A 17 3.42 -17.12 13.84
CA ILE A 17 3.20 -15.77 14.35
C ILE A 17 2.02 -15.05 13.69
N SER A 18 1.78 -15.32 12.40
CA SER A 18 0.64 -14.78 11.64
C SER A 18 -0.68 -15.34 12.17
N ASP A 19 -0.74 -16.65 12.45
CA ASP A 19 -1.93 -17.27 13.03
C ASP A 19 -2.26 -16.72 14.42
N VAL A 20 -1.23 -16.38 15.20
CA VAL A 20 -1.41 -15.76 16.52
C VAL A 20 -1.88 -14.31 16.37
N GLY A 21 -1.28 -13.54 15.45
CA GLY A 21 -1.70 -12.18 15.11
C GLY A 21 -3.18 -12.13 14.73
N GLY A 22 -3.58 -12.92 13.75
CA GLY A 22 -4.97 -12.98 13.29
C GLY A 22 -5.97 -13.38 14.39
N LYS A 23 -5.57 -14.27 15.33
CA LYS A 23 -6.41 -14.61 16.50
C LYS A 23 -6.55 -13.45 17.48
N VAL A 24 -5.49 -12.66 17.69
CA VAL A 24 -5.52 -11.48 18.56
C VAL A 24 -6.40 -10.39 17.92
N ASP A 25 -6.24 -10.15 16.62
CA ASP A 25 -7.03 -9.15 15.88
C ASP A 25 -8.52 -9.50 15.84
N ALA A 26 -8.84 -10.79 15.64
CA ALA A 26 -10.21 -11.27 15.73
C ALA A 26 -10.82 -11.01 17.11
N ARG A 27 -10.04 -11.16 18.19
CA ARG A 27 -10.51 -10.87 19.55
C ARG A 27 -10.69 -9.37 19.80
N VAL A 28 -9.81 -8.53 19.28
CA VAL A 28 -9.96 -7.07 19.32
C VAL A 28 -11.27 -6.67 18.63
N THR A 29 -11.49 -7.17 17.42
CA THR A 29 -12.70 -6.92 16.63
C THR A 29 -13.97 -7.39 17.37
N ASP A 30 -13.93 -8.59 17.96
CA ASP A 30 -15.06 -9.12 18.74
C ASP A 30 -15.36 -8.29 19.99
N LEU A 31 -14.34 -7.76 20.69
CA LEU A 31 -14.54 -6.86 21.83
C LEU A 31 -15.19 -5.55 21.39
N ASP A 32 -14.70 -4.92 20.32
CA ASP A 32 -15.24 -3.64 19.83
C ASP A 32 -16.66 -3.81 19.30
N MET A 33 -16.88 -4.70 18.32
CA MET A 33 -18.18 -4.84 17.66
C MET A 33 -19.23 -5.52 18.53
N LYS A 34 -18.89 -6.58 19.28
CA LYS A 34 -19.91 -7.38 19.97
C LYS A 34 -20.14 -6.96 21.41
N GLN A 35 -19.14 -6.40 22.10
CA GLN A 35 -19.26 -6.09 23.53
C GLN A 35 -19.38 -4.60 23.79
N ILE A 36 -18.42 -3.81 23.29
CA ILE A 36 -18.36 -2.37 23.55
C ILE A 36 -19.55 -1.65 22.89
N GLU A 37 -19.84 -1.96 21.62
CA GLU A 37 -20.95 -1.33 20.91
C GLU A 37 -22.31 -1.64 21.58
N LYS A 38 -22.54 -2.89 22.02
CA LYS A 38 -23.77 -3.25 22.74
C LYS A 38 -23.93 -2.49 24.05
N LEU A 39 -22.84 -2.34 24.81
CA LEU A 39 -22.84 -1.57 26.05
C LEU A 39 -23.08 -0.07 25.79
N ASP A 40 -22.57 0.47 24.68
CA ASP A 40 -22.87 1.84 24.25
C ASP A 40 -24.35 2.03 23.90
N GLN A 41 -24.96 1.08 23.19
CA GLN A 41 -26.39 1.12 22.90
C GLN A 41 -27.22 1.06 24.20
N GLU A 42 -26.85 0.23 25.17
CA GLU A 42 -27.49 0.20 26.49
C GLU A 42 -27.35 1.54 27.24
N LEU A 43 -26.16 2.14 27.22
CA LEU A 43 -25.92 3.45 27.85
C LEU A 43 -26.75 4.56 27.20
N ARG A 44 -26.93 4.54 25.86
CA ARG A 44 -27.83 5.46 25.15
C ARG A 44 -29.27 5.30 25.62
N LYS A 45 -29.76 4.06 25.77
CA LYS A 45 -31.11 3.78 26.31
C LYS A 45 -31.27 4.31 27.73
N TYR A 46 -30.30 4.09 28.62
CA TYR A 46 -30.37 4.64 29.98
C TYR A 46 -30.36 6.16 30.00
N ARG A 47 -29.58 6.81 29.11
CA ARG A 47 -29.60 8.27 28.96
C ARG A 47 -30.99 8.78 28.58
N GLU A 48 -31.67 8.12 27.64
CA GLU A 48 -33.04 8.49 27.25
C GLU A 48 -34.06 8.25 28.36
N GLN A 49 -33.96 7.12 29.08
CA GLN A 49 -34.82 6.83 30.22
C GLN A 49 -34.65 7.89 31.32
N MET A 50 -33.42 8.27 31.66
CA MET A 50 -33.17 9.34 32.63
C MET A 50 -33.74 10.70 32.22
N LYS A 51 -33.81 11.01 30.91
CA LYS A 51 -34.46 12.24 30.42
C LYS A 51 -35.98 12.20 30.61
N LYS A 52 -36.61 11.03 30.47
CA LYS A 52 -38.06 10.83 30.52
C LYS A 52 -38.58 10.59 31.94
N THR A 53 -37.74 10.07 32.83
CA THR A 53 -38.10 9.78 34.23
C THR A 53 -37.81 10.98 35.14
N ARG A 54 -38.69 11.22 36.12
CA ARG A 54 -38.52 12.26 37.16
C ARG A 54 -38.56 11.65 38.55
N GLY A 55 -37.97 12.35 39.53
CA GLY A 55 -38.02 11.94 40.94
C GLY A 55 -37.10 10.75 41.30
N PRO A 56 -37.34 10.06 42.43
CA PRO A 56 -36.44 9.04 42.99
C PRO A 56 -36.10 7.87 42.04
N ALA A 57 -36.96 7.58 41.07
CA ALA A 57 -36.75 6.53 40.06
C ALA A 57 -35.54 6.80 39.14
N VAL A 58 -35.08 8.05 39.01
CA VAL A 58 -33.86 8.37 38.22
C VAL A 58 -32.61 7.75 38.87
N ASN A 59 -32.58 7.63 40.19
CA ASN A 59 -31.41 7.10 40.91
C ASN A 59 -31.14 5.63 40.59
N SER A 60 -32.17 4.81 40.41
CA SER A 60 -32.01 3.40 40.05
C SER A 60 -31.51 3.22 38.62
N ILE A 61 -31.99 4.05 37.67
CA ILE A 61 -31.52 4.08 36.29
C ILE A 61 -30.05 4.52 36.24
N LYS A 62 -29.69 5.54 37.02
CA LYS A 62 -28.30 6.01 37.15
C LYS A 62 -27.37 4.93 37.68
N GLN A 63 -27.79 4.15 38.68
CA GLN A 63 -26.98 3.03 39.21
C GLN A 63 -26.74 1.94 38.16
N ARG A 64 -27.78 1.56 37.40
CA ARG A 64 -27.65 0.60 36.29
C ARG A 64 -26.72 1.11 35.20
N ALA A 65 -26.88 2.37 34.79
CA ALA A 65 -25.99 3.02 33.81
C ALA A 65 -24.54 3.04 34.28
N MET A 66 -24.29 3.32 35.56
CA MET A 66 -22.94 3.28 36.14
C MET A 66 -22.32 1.89 36.11
N GLN A 67 -23.11 0.82 36.34
CA GLN A 67 -22.62 -0.56 36.24
C GLN A 67 -22.28 -0.94 34.79
N THR A 68 -23.13 -0.58 33.83
CA THR A 68 -22.88 -0.77 32.39
C THR A 68 -21.63 -0.02 31.95
N LEU A 69 -21.45 1.23 32.39
CA LEU A 69 -20.26 2.03 32.08
C LEU A 69 -18.98 1.40 32.63
N LYS A 70 -19.01 0.88 33.87
CA LYS A 70 -17.86 0.16 34.44
C LYS A 70 -17.49 -1.07 33.61
N ARG A 71 -18.49 -1.84 33.18
CA ARG A 71 -18.28 -3.01 32.31
C ARG A 71 -17.71 -2.60 30.95
N LYS A 72 -18.20 -1.50 30.36
CA LYS A 72 -17.67 -0.94 29.11
C LYS A 72 -16.19 -0.61 29.24
N LYS A 73 -15.82 0.18 30.26
CA LYS A 73 -14.42 0.56 30.51
C LYS A 73 -13.50 -0.64 30.74
N MET A 74 -14.00 -1.70 31.37
CA MET A 74 -13.25 -2.95 31.54
C MET A 74 -12.94 -3.62 30.20
N PHE A 75 -13.87 -3.64 29.25
CA PHE A 75 -13.63 -4.20 27.92
C PHE A 75 -12.78 -3.28 27.04
N GLU A 76 -12.95 -1.95 27.13
CA GLU A 76 -12.05 -0.99 26.47
C GLU A 76 -10.60 -1.22 26.90
N ALA A 77 -10.34 -1.35 28.21
CA ALA A 77 -8.99 -1.64 28.72
C ALA A 77 -8.44 -3.01 28.26
N GLN A 78 -9.30 -4.03 28.15
CA GLN A 78 -8.89 -5.33 27.60
C GLN A 78 -8.56 -5.23 26.10
N ARG A 79 -9.36 -4.47 25.34
CA ARG A 79 -9.14 -4.24 23.93
C ARG A 79 -7.84 -3.50 23.70
N ASP A 80 -7.56 -2.43 24.46
CA ASP A 80 -6.31 -1.68 24.38
C ASP A 80 -5.09 -2.58 24.66
N LYS A 81 -5.19 -3.46 25.66
CA LYS A 81 -4.13 -4.45 25.95
C LYS A 81 -3.90 -5.41 24.80
N LEU A 82 -4.97 -5.94 24.19
CA LEU A 82 -4.87 -6.84 23.04
C LEU A 82 -4.32 -6.11 21.81
N GLN A 83 -4.68 -4.84 21.62
CA GLN A 83 -4.18 -4.02 20.52
C GLN A 83 -2.68 -3.77 20.65
N ALA A 84 -2.18 -3.50 21.86
CA ALA A 84 -0.75 -3.44 22.11
C ALA A 84 -0.05 -4.79 21.88
N GLN A 85 -0.72 -5.91 22.19
CA GLN A 85 -0.20 -7.25 21.87
C GLN A 85 -0.14 -7.50 20.36
N SER A 86 -1.17 -7.10 19.61
CA SER A 86 -1.20 -7.21 18.15
C SER A 86 -0.03 -6.44 17.53
N PHE A 87 0.18 -5.19 17.94
CA PHE A 87 1.31 -4.39 17.46
C PHE A 87 2.68 -5.04 17.73
N ASN A 88 2.86 -5.64 18.91
CA ASN A 88 4.10 -6.37 19.21
C ASN A 88 4.27 -7.63 18.33
N ILE A 89 3.17 -8.32 17.99
CA ILE A 89 3.18 -9.47 17.10
C ILE A 89 3.52 -9.03 15.66
N GLU A 90 2.94 -7.94 15.18
CA GLU A 90 3.23 -7.36 13.86
C GLU A 90 4.70 -6.97 13.73
N GLN A 91 5.27 -6.27 14.72
CA GLN A 91 6.70 -5.94 14.72
C GLN A 91 7.58 -7.19 14.69
N ALA A 92 7.22 -8.23 15.45
CA ALA A 92 7.96 -9.49 15.44
C ALA A 92 7.81 -10.24 14.10
N ALA A 93 6.64 -10.19 13.46
CA ALA A 93 6.42 -10.75 12.13
C ALA A 93 7.28 -10.03 11.09
N PHE A 94 7.31 -8.70 11.12
CA PHE A 94 8.17 -7.89 10.24
C PHE A 94 9.66 -8.22 10.42
N ALA A 95 10.12 -8.36 11.66
CA ALA A 95 11.50 -8.75 11.95
C ALA A 95 11.83 -10.17 11.42
N ILE A 96 10.87 -11.11 11.51
CA ILE A 96 11.02 -12.45 10.93
C ILE A 96 11.14 -12.39 9.41
N ASP A 97 10.32 -11.58 8.74
CA ASP A 97 10.35 -11.46 7.28
C ASP A 97 11.65 -10.79 6.82
N THR A 98 12.10 -9.72 7.49
CA THR A 98 13.43 -9.12 7.24
C THR A 98 14.56 -10.13 7.43
N SER A 99 14.45 -10.99 8.44
CA SER A 99 15.42 -12.08 8.67
C SER A 99 15.37 -13.13 7.56
N ARG A 100 14.21 -13.46 7.01
CA ARG A 100 14.07 -14.40 5.88
C ARG A 100 14.67 -13.84 4.60
N ASP A 101 14.50 -12.55 4.35
CA ASP A 101 15.11 -11.86 3.22
C ASP A 101 16.63 -11.89 3.34
N THR A 102 17.15 -11.55 4.52
CA THR A 102 18.60 -11.64 4.80
C THR A 102 19.14 -13.05 4.59
N ILE A 103 18.42 -14.09 5.04
CA ILE A 103 18.80 -15.49 4.80
C ILE A 103 18.84 -15.80 3.30
N SER A 104 17.86 -15.32 2.54
CA SER A 104 17.78 -15.52 1.10
C SER A 104 18.92 -14.81 0.36
N THR A 105 19.28 -13.58 0.76
CA THR A 105 20.45 -12.86 0.25
C THR A 105 21.74 -13.63 0.55
N VAL A 106 21.92 -14.13 1.78
CA VAL A 106 23.11 -14.93 2.14
C VAL A 106 23.16 -16.22 1.33
N ALA A 107 22.03 -16.88 1.08
CA ALA A 107 21.97 -18.06 0.23
C ALA A 107 22.34 -17.74 -1.22
N ALA A 108 21.84 -16.63 -1.77
CA ALA A 108 22.21 -16.14 -3.10
C ALA A 108 23.71 -15.83 -3.20
N MET A 109 24.28 -15.16 -2.21
CA MET A 109 25.72 -14.88 -2.14
C MET A 109 26.56 -16.15 -2.10
N LYS A 110 26.14 -17.16 -1.32
CA LYS A 110 26.81 -18.47 -1.30
C LYS A 110 26.78 -19.14 -2.67
N SER A 111 25.62 -19.11 -3.35
CA SER A 111 25.49 -19.64 -4.71
C SER A 111 26.39 -18.89 -5.70
N ALA A 112 26.40 -17.56 -5.65
CA ALA A 112 27.25 -16.72 -6.48
C ALA A 112 28.74 -17.00 -6.24
N ALA A 113 29.17 -17.15 -4.98
CA ALA A 113 30.56 -17.49 -4.66
C ALA A 113 30.98 -18.85 -5.23
N VAL A 114 30.08 -19.85 -5.21
CA VAL A 114 30.35 -21.16 -5.82
C VAL A 114 30.46 -21.03 -7.34
N GLN A 115 29.54 -20.31 -7.98
CA GLN A 115 29.58 -20.08 -9.44
C GLN A 115 30.84 -19.32 -9.85
N LEU A 116 31.18 -18.24 -9.14
CA LEU A 116 32.39 -17.45 -9.39
C LEU A 116 33.64 -18.34 -9.29
N LYS A 117 33.72 -19.24 -8.31
CA LYS A 117 34.83 -20.19 -8.20
C LYS A 117 34.93 -21.11 -9.42
N VAL A 118 33.79 -21.59 -9.93
CA VAL A 118 33.76 -22.44 -11.13
C VAL A 118 34.16 -21.65 -12.38
N GLU A 119 33.62 -20.45 -12.58
CA GLU A 119 33.97 -19.60 -13.73
C GLU A 119 35.45 -19.18 -13.70
N THR A 120 35.98 -18.86 -12.52
CA THR A 120 37.41 -18.51 -12.38
C THR A 120 38.32 -19.70 -12.72
N GLN A 121 37.88 -20.93 -12.49
CA GLN A 121 38.62 -22.13 -12.91
C GLN A 121 38.64 -22.35 -14.42
N LYS A 122 37.70 -21.74 -15.17
CA LYS A 122 37.70 -21.78 -16.64
C LYS A 122 38.59 -20.72 -17.28
N ILE A 123 39.00 -19.71 -16.52
CA ILE A 123 39.97 -18.73 -16.98
C ILE A 123 41.32 -19.43 -17.00
N ASP A 124 41.84 -19.70 -18.19
CA ASP A 124 43.22 -20.14 -18.34
C ASP A 124 44.12 -18.92 -18.18
N ILE A 125 44.91 -18.91 -17.10
CA ILE A 125 45.83 -17.82 -16.80
C ILE A 125 46.92 -17.73 -17.87
N SER A 126 47.25 -18.85 -18.52
CA SER A 126 48.24 -18.88 -19.59
C SER A 126 47.73 -18.13 -20.83
N GLU A 127 46.47 -18.36 -21.22
CA GLU A 127 45.84 -17.57 -22.29
C GLU A 127 45.66 -16.10 -21.90
N LEU A 128 45.51 -15.79 -20.60
CA LEU A 128 45.43 -14.42 -20.11
C LEU A 128 46.77 -13.69 -20.21
N GLU A 129 47.89 -14.38 -19.93
CA GLU A 129 49.25 -13.86 -20.14
C GLU A 129 49.50 -13.62 -21.63
N ASP A 130 49.13 -14.57 -22.50
CA ASP A 130 49.24 -14.41 -23.95
C ASP A 130 48.40 -13.22 -24.47
N VAL A 131 47.15 -13.07 -23.98
CA VAL A 131 46.30 -11.92 -24.35
C VAL A 131 46.84 -10.61 -23.78
N GLN A 132 47.45 -10.61 -22.60
CA GLN A 132 48.06 -9.41 -22.03
C GLN A 132 49.30 -8.98 -22.82
N ASP A 133 50.13 -9.93 -23.24
CA ASP A 133 51.27 -9.70 -24.14
C ASP A 133 50.78 -9.19 -25.51
N ASP A 134 49.78 -9.84 -26.12
CA ASP A 134 49.16 -9.38 -27.38
C ASP A 134 48.56 -7.97 -27.23
N MET A 135 48.00 -7.63 -26.07
CA MET A 135 47.44 -6.30 -25.80
C MET A 135 48.53 -5.25 -25.57
N ALA A 136 49.66 -5.63 -24.96
CA ALA A 136 50.84 -4.78 -24.84
C ALA A 136 51.44 -4.51 -26.22
N ASP A 137 51.56 -5.53 -27.06
CA ASP A 137 51.99 -5.41 -28.46
C ASP A 137 51.00 -4.52 -29.26
N LEU A 138 49.68 -4.69 -29.09
CA LEU A 138 48.67 -3.84 -29.72
C LEU A 138 48.69 -2.38 -29.23
N MET A 139 49.02 -2.14 -27.96
CA MET A 139 49.20 -0.78 -27.43
C MET A 139 50.50 -0.16 -27.92
N GLU A 140 51.57 -0.95 -28.06
CA GLU A 140 52.83 -0.51 -28.68
C GLU A 140 52.61 -0.18 -30.17
N ASP A 141 51.89 -1.03 -30.90
CA ASP A 141 51.41 -0.79 -32.26
C ASP A 141 50.49 0.44 -32.33
N MET A 142 49.57 0.65 -31.38
CA MET A 142 48.73 1.85 -31.35
C MET A 142 49.55 3.12 -31.07
N ASN A 143 50.56 3.04 -30.22
CA ASN A 143 51.47 4.16 -29.97
C ASN A 143 52.36 4.41 -31.19
N GLU A 144 52.84 3.37 -31.87
CA GLU A 144 53.59 3.50 -33.11
C GLU A 144 52.69 4.02 -34.24
N ILE A 145 51.43 3.58 -34.32
CA ILE A 145 50.41 4.13 -35.22
C ILE A 145 50.11 5.57 -34.85
N GLN A 146 49.99 5.94 -33.57
CA GLN A 146 49.82 7.32 -33.13
C GLN A 146 51.08 8.16 -33.35
N GLU A 147 52.28 7.58 -33.39
CA GLU A 147 53.52 8.29 -33.71
C GLU A 147 53.67 8.48 -35.23
N ILE A 148 53.24 7.48 -36.01
CA ILE A 148 53.18 7.52 -37.48
C ILE A 148 52.05 8.44 -37.97
N MET A 149 50.88 8.37 -37.34
CA MET A 149 49.71 9.22 -37.59
C MET A 149 49.89 10.61 -36.97
N GLY A 150 50.53 10.70 -35.80
CA GLY A 150 50.85 11.93 -35.06
C GLY A 150 52.03 12.71 -35.64
N ARG A 151 52.62 12.24 -36.73
CA ARG A 151 53.25 13.15 -37.71
C ARG A 151 52.23 14.11 -38.36
N SER A 152 50.94 14.01 -38.03
CA SER A 152 49.87 14.91 -38.48
C SER A 152 48.66 14.91 -37.51
N TYR A 153 48.46 16.02 -36.81
CA TYR A 153 47.33 16.42 -35.93
C TYR A 153 47.23 15.63 -34.61
N GLY A 154 47.52 16.18 -33.43
CA GLY A 154 47.15 17.53 -32.99
C GLY A 154 45.66 17.58 -32.66
N ILE A 155 45.21 16.74 -31.71
CA ILE A 155 43.94 16.89 -30.98
C ILE A 155 44.19 16.41 -29.54
N GLY A 156 44.96 17.21 -28.81
CA GLY A 156 44.95 17.24 -27.36
C GLY A 156 44.64 18.68 -27.00
N ASP A 157 43.60 18.87 -26.19
CA ASP A 157 43.18 20.14 -25.56
C ASP A 157 42.23 21.06 -26.34
N GLU A 158 41.13 20.55 -26.90
CA GLU A 158 39.98 21.40 -27.29
C GLU A 158 38.65 20.77 -26.84
N ILE A 159 38.49 20.54 -25.54
CA ILE A 159 37.15 20.62 -24.95
C ILE A 159 37.01 22.08 -24.54
N ASP A 160 36.21 22.84 -25.27
CA ASP A 160 36.00 24.26 -25.00
C ASP A 160 35.04 24.37 -23.80
N GLU A 161 35.53 24.85 -22.66
CA GLU A 161 34.74 25.01 -21.44
C GLU A 161 33.52 25.90 -21.68
N ASP A 162 33.62 26.83 -22.65
CA ASP A 162 32.54 27.74 -23.05
C ASP A 162 31.37 27.00 -23.73
N GLU A 163 31.62 25.93 -24.49
CA GLU A 163 30.57 25.12 -25.13
C GLU A 163 29.84 24.26 -24.09
N LEU A 164 30.58 23.75 -23.09
CA LEU A 164 30.00 22.99 -21.98
C LEU A 164 29.13 23.87 -21.06
N GLU A 165 29.53 25.12 -20.82
CA GLU A 165 28.74 26.05 -20.00
C GLU A 165 27.47 26.50 -20.72
N ALA A 166 27.52 26.67 -22.04
CA ALA A 166 26.32 26.93 -22.85
C ALA A 166 25.35 25.74 -22.88
N GLU A 167 25.87 24.50 -22.94
CA GLU A 167 25.04 23.29 -22.85
C GLU A 167 24.40 23.15 -21.46
N LEU A 168 25.14 23.54 -20.40
CA LEU A 168 24.64 23.55 -19.02
C LEU A 168 23.52 24.57 -18.81
N GLU A 169 23.67 25.78 -19.35
CA GLU A 169 22.65 26.83 -19.24
C GLU A 169 21.35 26.44 -19.95
N GLY A 170 21.45 25.80 -21.13
CA GLY A 170 20.28 25.26 -21.83
C GLY A 170 19.54 24.16 -21.06
N LEU A 171 20.27 23.34 -20.30
CA LEU A 171 19.71 22.29 -19.45
C LEU A 171 18.98 22.87 -18.22
N GLU A 172 19.48 23.98 -17.66
CA GLU A 172 18.80 24.69 -16.56
C GLU A 172 17.49 25.36 -17.03
N GLU A 173 17.46 25.92 -18.24
CA GLU A 173 16.22 26.45 -18.83
C GLU A 173 15.18 25.36 -19.07
N GLU A 174 15.58 24.17 -19.56
CA GLU A 174 14.66 23.04 -19.76
C GLU A 174 14.00 22.58 -18.44
N TRP A 175 14.76 22.53 -17.34
CA TRP A 175 14.22 22.21 -16.02
C TRP A 175 13.30 23.30 -15.45
N ALA A 176 13.63 24.58 -15.69
CA ALA A 176 12.78 25.69 -15.27
C ALA A 176 11.45 25.73 -16.03
N GLU A 177 11.45 25.35 -17.32
CA GLU A 177 10.24 25.23 -18.13
C GLU A 177 9.36 24.06 -17.65
N GLU A 178 9.97 22.93 -17.24
CA GLU A 178 9.28 21.79 -16.61
C GLU A 178 8.64 22.17 -15.26
N GLU A 179 9.35 22.95 -14.43
CA GLU A 179 8.82 23.44 -13.14
C GLU A 179 7.70 24.47 -13.33
N ALA A 180 7.81 25.36 -14.33
CA ALA A 180 6.77 26.34 -14.67
C ALA A 180 5.50 25.70 -15.25
N LEU A 181 5.61 24.57 -15.97
CA LEU A 181 4.46 23.78 -16.41
C LEU A 181 3.80 22.98 -15.26
N GLY A 182 4.48 22.85 -14.12
CA GLY A 182 4.03 22.10 -12.94
C GLY A 182 2.98 22.80 -12.06
N GLU A 183 2.76 24.12 -12.21
CA GLU A 183 1.77 24.86 -11.40
C GLU A 183 0.40 25.07 -12.07
N ASP A 184 0.23 24.76 -13.36
CA ASP A 184 -1.07 24.85 -14.07
C ASP A 184 -1.57 23.49 -14.66
N ALA A 185 -0.92 22.38 -14.29
CA ALA A 185 -1.21 21.04 -14.82
C ALA A 185 -1.85 20.05 -13.82
N GLU A 186 -2.36 20.48 -12.66
CA GLU A 186 -3.23 19.64 -11.80
C GLU A 186 -4.74 19.84 -12.05
N ALA A 187 -5.14 20.55 -13.09
CA ALA A 187 -6.48 20.38 -13.65
C ALA A 187 -6.50 19.13 -14.52
N ALA A 188 -6.83 17.98 -13.91
CA ALA A 188 -7.10 16.75 -14.64
C ALA A 188 -8.02 17.04 -15.86
N PRO A 189 -7.79 16.40 -17.02
CA PRO A 189 -8.57 16.65 -18.23
C PRO A 189 -10.07 16.60 -17.94
N SER A 190 -10.87 17.49 -18.53
CA SER A 190 -12.30 17.68 -18.22
C SER A 190 -13.17 16.41 -18.21
N TYR A 191 -12.69 15.30 -18.77
CA TYR A 191 -13.37 14.00 -18.76
C TYR A 191 -13.09 13.15 -17.50
N LEU A 192 -12.18 13.56 -16.61
CA LEU A 192 -11.86 12.90 -15.33
C LEU A 192 -12.28 13.71 -14.10
N ALA A 193 -12.90 14.89 -14.27
CA ALA A 193 -13.49 15.62 -13.17
C ALA A 193 -14.77 14.90 -12.66
N PRO A 194 -14.97 14.73 -11.34
CA PRO A 194 -16.21 14.17 -10.81
C PRO A 194 -17.38 15.08 -11.20
N ALA A 195 -18.46 14.48 -11.73
CA ALA A 195 -19.61 15.21 -12.27
C ALA A 195 -20.09 16.30 -11.29
N GLN A 196 -19.87 17.55 -11.65
CA GLN A 196 -20.44 18.68 -10.93
C GLN A 196 -21.95 18.63 -11.12
N HIS A 197 -22.68 18.47 -10.02
CA HIS A 197 -24.14 18.59 -9.97
C HIS A 197 -24.56 19.96 -10.53
N HIS A 198 -24.86 20.03 -11.83
CA HIS A 198 -25.68 21.10 -12.37
C HIS A 198 -27.12 20.81 -11.94
N GLU A 199 -27.63 21.57 -10.98
CA GLU A 199 -29.07 21.67 -10.77
C GLU A 199 -29.70 22.17 -12.07
N LEU A 200 -30.41 21.28 -12.76
CA LEU A 200 -31.21 21.64 -13.92
C LEU A 200 -32.33 22.59 -13.48
N PRO A 201 -32.66 23.63 -14.26
CA PRO A 201 -33.71 24.57 -13.91
C PRO A 201 -35.05 23.85 -13.73
N ALA A 202 -35.79 24.24 -12.69
CA ALA A 202 -37.06 23.61 -12.34
C ALA A 202 -38.05 23.65 -13.51
N ALA A 203 -38.61 22.48 -13.85
CA ALA A 203 -39.67 22.36 -14.84
C ALA A 203 -40.91 23.15 -14.37
N PRO A 204 -41.57 23.91 -15.27
CA PRO A 204 -42.75 24.70 -14.91
C PRO A 204 -43.87 23.78 -14.42
N SER A 205 -44.33 24.00 -13.18
CA SER A 205 -45.56 23.41 -12.65
C SER A 205 -46.77 24.05 -13.29
N GLY A 206 -47.25 23.45 -14.39
CA GLY A 206 -48.60 23.64 -14.89
C GLY A 206 -49.50 22.54 -14.33
N THR A 207 -50.54 22.91 -13.57
CA THR A 207 -51.58 22.00 -13.11
C THR A 207 -52.34 21.46 -14.33
N LEU A 208 -52.15 20.18 -14.66
CA LEU A 208 -53.03 19.47 -15.58
C LEU A 208 -54.18 18.88 -14.76
N ASP A 209 -55.38 19.42 -15.01
CA ASP A 209 -56.64 18.98 -14.41
C ASP A 209 -56.77 17.46 -14.45
N SER A 210 -56.81 16.85 -13.27
CA SER A 210 -56.94 15.41 -13.07
C SER A 210 -58.40 15.00 -13.27
N ALA A 211 -58.89 15.14 -14.50
CA ALA A 211 -60.24 14.72 -14.88
C ALA A 211 -60.31 14.36 -16.37
N ARG A 212 -59.45 13.42 -16.83
CA ARG A 212 -59.72 12.64 -18.05
C ARG A 212 -58.70 11.51 -18.26
N THR A 213 -59.23 10.30 -18.30
CA THR A 213 -58.76 9.16 -19.09
C THR A 213 -57.70 8.24 -18.45
N ALA A 214 -58.18 7.36 -17.57
CA ALA A 214 -57.66 5.99 -17.53
C ALA A 214 -57.83 5.39 -18.94
N ARG A 215 -56.73 5.27 -19.71
CA ARG A 215 -56.73 4.61 -21.01
C ARG A 215 -56.00 3.27 -20.84
N ALA A 216 -56.71 2.17 -21.06
CA ALA A 216 -56.14 0.83 -20.96
C ALA A 216 -54.96 0.67 -21.93
N THR A 217 -53.93 -0.04 -21.48
CA THR A 217 -52.76 -0.44 -22.28
C THR A 217 -52.82 -1.95 -22.51
N ASP A 218 -52.38 -2.40 -23.68
CA ASP A 218 -52.26 -3.84 -24.00
C ASP A 218 -51.06 -4.49 -23.25
N GLU A 219 -50.88 -5.81 -23.36
CA GLU A 219 -49.83 -6.64 -22.72
C GLU A 219 -48.39 -6.25 -23.10
N PHE A 220 -48.21 -5.37 -24.11
CA PHE A 220 -46.94 -4.74 -24.45
C PHE A 220 -46.85 -3.24 -24.04
N GLY A 221 -47.78 -2.75 -23.21
CA GLY A 221 -47.72 -1.41 -22.59
C GLY A 221 -48.05 -0.23 -23.51
N LEU A 222 -48.57 -0.49 -24.72
CA LEU A 222 -48.97 0.56 -25.66
C LEU A 222 -50.47 0.89 -25.52
N PRO A 223 -50.87 2.16 -25.70
CA PRO A 223 -52.27 2.57 -25.57
C PRO A 223 -53.10 1.98 -26.71
N VAL A 224 -54.18 1.25 -26.39
CA VAL A 224 -55.05 0.65 -27.40
C VAL A 224 -55.78 1.76 -28.16
N ALA A 225 -55.57 1.84 -29.47
CA ALA A 225 -56.24 2.81 -30.32
C ALA A 225 -57.71 2.39 -30.51
N SER A 226 -58.62 3.14 -29.90
CA SER A 226 -60.06 3.03 -30.14
C SER A 226 -60.37 3.59 -31.54
N TYR A 227 -60.50 2.72 -32.55
CA TYR A 227 -61.12 3.10 -33.81
C TYR A 227 -62.63 3.19 -33.61
N SER A 228 -63.18 4.40 -33.77
CA SER A 228 -64.62 4.67 -33.74
C SER A 228 -65.17 4.59 -35.17
N SER A 229 -66.19 3.76 -35.37
CA SER A 229 -67.25 3.95 -36.36
C SER A 229 -68.58 3.83 -35.65
#